data_AF-A0A813JSI9-F1
#
_entry.id   AF-A0A813JSI9-F1
#
_cell.length_a   1.000
_cell.length_b   1.000
_cell.length_c   1.000
_cell.angle_alpha   90.00
_cell.angle_beta   90.00
_cell.angle_gamma   90.00
#
_symmetry.space_group_name_H-M   'P 1'
#
loop_
_entity.id
_entity.type
_entity.pdbx_description
1 polymer ?
#
loop_
_entity_poly.entity_id
_entity_poly.type
_entity_poly.pdbx_seq_one_letter_code
_entity_poly.pdbx_strand_id
1 'polypeptide(L)'
;MLKDFDVTTYDIVFFAGGHGTCVDFPTDAVGAAVSKALAADKVVATVCHGSMALVHAKAADGTPLVKGKKIACFTDAEEAQVQLTEKVPFLLATKLKSLGAILEEGEPWSDTAVIDGKLVSGQNPQSSVKCAKLALAATSKKVLIVSTSAKSMNGHETGAWSEEICGPYYVFKDAGCSVEVCSIAGGDIPIDKGSVTDQFKTENDKRMESEGNFVLKGTPMLKDFDVTTYDIVFFAGGHGTCVDFPTDAVGAAVSKALAADKVVATVCHGSMALVHAKAADGTPLVKGKKIACFTDAEEAQVQLTEKVPFLLATKLKSLGAILEEGEHWSDTAVIDGKLVSGQNPQSSVKCARLALAATSKKVLIVSTSAKSMNGHETGAWSEEICGPYYVFKDAGCSVEVCSIAGGDIPIDKGSVTDQFKTENDKRMESEGNFVLKGTPMLKDFDVTTYDIVFFAGGHGTCVDFPTDAVGAAVSKALAADKVVATVCHGSMALVHAKAADGTPLVKGKKIACFTDAEEAQVQLTEKVPFLLATKLKSLGAILEEGEPWSDTAVIDGKLVSGQNPQSSVKCARLALAATA
;
A
#
# COMPACT_ATOMS: atom_id res chain seq x y z
N MET A 1 -6.59 29.08 4.79
CA MET A 1 -7.66 28.08 4.57
C MET A 1 -7.13 26.85 3.86
N LEU A 2 -6.87 26.80 2.54
CA LEU A 2 -6.33 25.56 1.92
C LEU A 2 -4.92 25.17 2.41
N LYS A 3 -4.11 26.14 2.86
CA LYS A 3 -2.81 25.90 3.50
C LYS A 3 -2.89 25.14 4.83
N ASP A 4 -4.07 25.10 5.45
CA ASP A 4 -4.31 24.52 6.77
C ASP A 4 -4.86 23.08 6.66
N PHE A 5 -5.19 22.62 5.45
CA PHE A 5 -5.65 21.27 5.17
C PHE A 5 -4.55 20.44 4.51
N ASP A 6 -4.21 19.32 5.13
CA ASP A 6 -3.33 18.33 4.50
C ASP A 6 -4.11 17.42 3.56
N VAL A 7 -4.20 17.81 2.28
CA VAL A 7 -4.96 17.07 1.26
C VAL A 7 -4.55 15.60 1.11
N THR A 8 -3.35 15.21 1.57
CA THR A 8 -2.90 13.81 1.49
C THR A 8 -3.54 12.90 2.53
N THR A 9 -4.27 13.45 3.51
CA THR A 9 -5.01 12.65 4.49
C THR A 9 -6.40 12.22 3.99
N TYR A 10 -6.80 12.64 2.79
CA TYR A 10 -8.09 12.30 2.20
C TYR A 10 -7.89 11.38 1.01
N ASP A 11 -8.77 10.39 0.84
CA ASP A 11 -8.73 9.49 -0.32
C ASP A 11 -9.23 10.14 -1.61
N ILE A 12 -10.12 11.13 -1.46
CA ILE A 12 -10.68 11.92 -2.56
C ILE A 12 -10.64 13.40 -2.17
N VAL A 13 -10.06 14.23 -3.04
CA VAL A 13 -10.17 15.69 -3.00
C VAL A 13 -11.12 16.11 -4.11
N PHE A 14 -12.33 16.54 -3.75
CA PHE A 14 -13.39 16.88 -4.71
C PHE A 14 -13.55 18.40 -4.84
N PHE A 15 -13.21 18.95 -6.00
CA PHE A 15 -13.37 20.36 -6.35
C PHE A 15 -14.73 20.58 -7.02
N ALA A 16 -15.68 21.11 -6.23
CA ALA A 16 -16.98 21.54 -6.71
C ALA A 16 -16.85 22.73 -7.68
N GLY A 17 -17.83 22.90 -8.57
CA GLY A 17 -17.84 23.96 -9.58
C GLY A 17 -18.64 25.21 -9.21
N GLY A 18 -18.94 26.02 -10.23
CA GLY A 18 -19.60 27.32 -10.12
C GLY A 18 -18.64 28.47 -10.39
N HIS A 19 -19.13 29.59 -10.94
CA HIS A 19 -18.29 30.69 -11.44
C HIS A 19 -17.41 31.39 -10.40
N GLY A 20 -17.72 31.29 -9.11
CA GLY A 20 -16.82 31.80 -8.05
C GLY A 20 -15.43 31.15 -8.10
N THR A 21 -15.38 29.87 -8.50
CA THR A 21 -14.13 29.11 -8.63
C THR A 21 -13.22 29.65 -9.73
N CYS A 22 -13.74 30.37 -10.72
CA CYS A 22 -12.95 31.04 -11.74
C CYS A 22 -12.01 32.10 -11.15
N VAL A 23 -12.32 32.62 -9.96
CA VAL A 23 -11.48 33.57 -9.22
C VAL A 23 -10.66 32.84 -8.16
N ASP A 24 -11.28 31.91 -7.41
CA ASP A 24 -10.66 31.31 -6.23
C ASP A 24 -9.64 30.19 -6.56
N PHE A 25 -9.90 29.40 -7.61
CA PHE A 25 -9.15 28.16 -7.85
C PHE A 25 -7.91 28.27 -8.74
N PRO A 26 -7.79 29.17 -9.74
CA PRO A 26 -6.59 29.23 -10.58
C PRO A 26 -5.44 29.96 -9.86
N THR A 27 -4.98 29.40 -8.74
CA THR A 27 -3.88 29.90 -7.92
C THR A 27 -2.82 28.81 -7.73
N ASP A 28 -1.57 29.22 -7.52
CA ASP A 28 -0.48 28.27 -7.26
C ASP A 28 -0.71 27.43 -6.00
N ALA A 29 -1.40 27.96 -5.00
CA ALA A 29 -1.72 27.23 -3.78
C ALA A 29 -2.68 26.06 -4.04
N VAL A 30 -3.72 26.27 -4.84
CA VAL A 30 -4.67 25.21 -5.24
C VAL A 30 -3.99 24.21 -6.18
N GLY A 31 -3.21 24.70 -7.15
CA GLY A 31 -2.42 23.85 -8.04
C GLY A 31 -1.44 22.94 -7.28
N ALA A 32 -0.76 23.47 -6.25
CA ALA A 32 0.11 22.69 -5.37
C ALA A 32 -0.67 21.63 -4.58
N ALA A 33 -1.87 21.94 -4.10
CA ALA A 33 -2.72 20.97 -3.41
C ALA A 33 -3.16 19.82 -4.32
N VAL A 34 -3.59 20.10 -5.56
CA VAL A 34 -3.89 19.08 -6.57
C VAL A 34 -2.67 18.19 -6.84
N SER A 35 -1.51 18.83 -7.05
CA SER A 35 -0.25 18.14 -7.36
C SER A 35 0.17 17.23 -6.20
N LYS A 36 0.05 17.72 -4.95
CA LYS A 36 0.36 16.97 -3.73
C LYS A 36 -0.56 15.77 -3.54
N ALA A 37 -1.87 15.94 -3.77
CA ALA A 37 -2.85 14.86 -3.65
C ALA A 37 -2.55 13.72 -4.65
N LEU A 38 -2.34 14.06 -5.92
CA LEU A 38 -2.03 13.06 -6.95
C LEU A 38 -0.65 12.39 -6.74
N ALA A 39 0.36 13.14 -6.29
CA ALA A 39 1.65 12.57 -5.91
C ALA A 39 1.57 11.60 -4.72
N ALA A 40 0.57 11.78 -3.85
CA ALA A 40 0.27 10.88 -2.74
C ALA A 40 -0.72 9.75 -3.10
N ASP A 41 -0.91 9.49 -4.40
CA ASP A 41 -1.84 8.48 -4.95
C ASP A 41 -3.32 8.68 -4.52
N LYS A 42 -3.70 9.91 -4.21
CA LYS A 42 -5.08 10.28 -3.87
C LYS A 42 -5.87 10.66 -5.12
N VAL A 43 -7.17 10.43 -5.09
CA VAL A 43 -8.05 10.81 -6.19
C VAL A 43 -8.32 12.31 -6.14
N VAL A 44 -8.12 12.99 -7.27
CA VAL A 44 -8.58 14.36 -7.47
C VAL A 44 -9.78 14.32 -8.40
N ALA A 45 -10.91 14.82 -7.92
CA ALA A 45 -12.14 14.90 -8.68
C ALA A 45 -12.52 16.37 -8.90
N THR A 46 -12.88 16.74 -10.13
CA THR A 46 -13.34 18.09 -10.46
C THR A 46 -14.67 18.04 -11.20
N VAL A 47 -15.51 19.08 -11.08
CA VAL A 47 -16.73 19.17 -11.88
C VAL A 47 -17.01 20.60 -12.29
N CYS A 48 -17.50 20.81 -13.53
CA CYS A 48 -17.84 22.14 -14.03
C CYS A 48 -16.62 23.07 -13.95
N HIS A 49 -16.75 24.29 -13.42
CA HIS A 49 -15.61 25.19 -13.18
C HIS A 49 -14.67 24.75 -12.06
N GLY A 50 -14.99 23.67 -11.31
CA GLY A 50 -14.07 23.10 -10.33
C GLY A 50 -12.74 22.67 -10.95
N SER A 51 -12.74 22.36 -12.26
CA SER A 51 -11.53 22.08 -13.03
C SER A 51 -10.58 23.29 -13.17
N MET A 52 -10.99 24.49 -12.75
CA MET A 52 -10.08 25.64 -12.55
C MET A 52 -8.93 25.30 -11.59
N ALA A 53 -9.13 24.37 -10.65
CA ALA A 53 -8.10 23.89 -9.73
C ALA A 53 -6.90 23.24 -10.46
N LEU A 54 -7.11 22.76 -11.69
CA LEU A 54 -6.09 22.06 -12.48
C LEU A 54 -5.18 23.03 -13.25
N VAL A 55 -5.56 24.31 -13.39
CA VAL A 55 -4.86 25.27 -14.27
C VAL A 55 -3.42 25.53 -13.84
N HIS A 56 -3.17 25.54 -12.53
CA HIS A 56 -1.84 25.76 -11.94
C HIS A 56 -1.21 24.47 -11.38
N ALA A 57 -1.86 23.32 -11.55
CA ALA A 57 -1.33 22.04 -11.10
C ALA A 57 -0.17 21.61 -12.00
N LYS A 58 0.94 21.16 -11.40
CA LYS A 58 2.18 20.82 -12.10
C LYS A 58 2.73 19.49 -11.61
N ALA A 59 3.29 18.70 -12.53
CA ALA A 59 4.12 17.56 -12.16
C ALA A 59 5.44 18.03 -11.50
N ALA A 60 6.19 17.09 -10.94
CA ALA A 60 7.46 17.38 -10.26
C ALA A 60 8.51 18.07 -11.16
N ASP A 61 8.44 17.82 -12.47
CA ASP A 61 9.29 18.46 -13.49
C ASP A 61 8.81 19.86 -13.91
N GLY A 62 7.74 20.36 -13.30
CA GLY A 62 7.14 21.66 -13.58
C GLY A 62 6.18 21.69 -14.78
N THR A 63 5.98 20.58 -15.49
CA THR A 63 5.03 20.52 -16.60
C THR A 63 3.57 20.58 -16.12
N PRO A 64 2.64 21.16 -16.91
CA PRO A 64 1.22 21.16 -16.54
C PRO A 64 0.71 19.73 -16.33
N LEU A 65 0.07 19.49 -15.19
CA LEU A 65 -0.33 18.13 -14.79
C LEU A 65 -1.37 17.53 -15.76
N VAL A 66 -2.18 18.39 -16.39
CA VAL A 66 -3.21 17.97 -17.36
C VAL A 66 -2.66 17.61 -18.74
N LYS A 67 -1.36 17.79 -19.00
CA LYS A 67 -0.79 17.53 -20.32
C LYS A 67 -0.91 16.05 -20.69
N GLY A 68 -1.60 15.76 -21.80
CA GLY A 68 -1.88 14.41 -22.27
C GLY A 68 -2.97 13.66 -21.49
N LYS A 69 -3.61 14.32 -20.52
CA LYS A 69 -4.68 13.73 -19.71
C LYS A 69 -6.05 13.99 -20.32
N LYS A 70 -6.93 13.00 -20.23
CA LYS A 70 -8.34 13.12 -20.62
C LYS A 70 -9.13 13.89 -19.56
N ILE A 71 -9.82 14.94 -19.96
CA ILE A 71 -10.56 15.83 -19.04
C ILE A 71 -11.94 16.18 -19.61
N ALA A 72 -12.97 16.10 -18.76
CA ALA A 72 -14.25 16.78 -18.96
C ALA A 72 -14.32 18.02 -18.06
N CYS A 73 -14.67 19.17 -18.62
CA CYS A 73 -14.84 20.42 -17.88
C CYS A 73 -15.94 21.27 -18.50
N PHE A 74 -16.31 22.38 -17.86
CA PHE A 74 -17.32 23.27 -18.42
C PHE A 74 -16.85 23.80 -19.78
N THR A 75 -17.66 23.56 -20.80
CA THR A 75 -17.29 23.82 -22.20
C THR A 75 -17.48 25.29 -22.55
N ASP A 76 -16.76 25.75 -23.58
CA ASP A 76 -16.93 27.12 -24.09
C ASP A 76 -18.35 27.36 -24.64
N ALA A 77 -19.00 26.30 -25.14
CA ALA A 77 -20.40 26.34 -25.58
C ALA A 77 -21.38 26.54 -24.42
N GLU A 78 -21.17 25.84 -23.29
CA GLU A 78 -21.98 26.04 -22.08
C GLU A 78 -21.75 27.43 -21.48
N GLU A 79 -20.51 27.94 -21.52
CA GLU A 79 -20.17 29.31 -21.08
C GLU A 79 -20.91 30.38 -21.90
N ALA A 80 -20.98 30.19 -23.22
CA ALA A 80 -21.75 31.06 -24.10
C ALA A 80 -23.25 31.04 -23.78
N GLN A 81 -23.81 29.87 -23.46
CA GLN A 81 -25.23 29.72 -23.15
C GLN A 81 -25.62 30.42 -21.84
N VAL A 82 -24.71 30.48 -20.86
CA VAL A 82 -24.91 31.24 -19.61
C VAL A 82 -24.51 32.72 -19.72
N GLN A 83 -24.02 33.16 -20.89
CA GLN A 83 -23.68 34.56 -21.20
C GLN A 83 -22.58 35.16 -20.32
N LEU A 84 -21.62 34.33 -19.89
CA LEU A 84 -20.53 34.76 -19.00
C LEU A 84 -19.14 34.69 -19.63
N THR A 85 -19.05 34.45 -20.94
CA THR A 85 -17.78 34.36 -21.70
C THR A 85 -16.88 35.58 -21.52
N GLU A 86 -17.45 36.79 -21.49
CA GLU A 86 -16.71 38.05 -21.28
C GLU A 86 -16.51 38.41 -19.80
N LYS A 87 -17.03 37.59 -18.87
CA LYS A 87 -16.97 37.82 -17.42
C LYS A 87 -15.98 36.92 -16.72
N VAL A 88 -15.75 35.72 -17.25
CA VAL A 88 -14.71 34.82 -16.75
C VAL A 88 -13.31 35.34 -17.14
N PRO A 89 -12.28 35.11 -16.31
CA PRO A 89 -10.92 35.57 -16.61
C PRO A 89 -10.33 34.89 -17.85
N PHE A 90 -10.79 33.69 -18.16
CA PHE A 90 -10.52 32.95 -19.39
C PHE A 90 -11.54 31.82 -19.53
N LEU A 91 -11.74 31.35 -20.75
CA LEU A 91 -12.55 30.18 -21.03
C LEU A 91 -11.81 28.90 -20.55
N LEU A 92 -12.46 28.13 -19.69
CA LEU A 92 -11.85 27.00 -18.98
C LEU A 92 -11.38 25.88 -19.94
N ALA A 93 -12.26 25.41 -20.81
CA ALA A 93 -11.95 24.35 -21.77
C ALA A 93 -10.80 24.78 -22.69
N THR A 94 -10.90 25.97 -23.30
CA THR A 94 -9.78 26.54 -24.08
C THR A 94 -8.48 26.61 -23.28
N LYS A 95 -8.52 27.04 -22.01
CA LYS A 95 -7.32 27.11 -21.17
C LYS A 95 -6.71 25.74 -20.90
N LEU A 96 -7.49 24.74 -20.49
CA LEU A 96 -6.99 23.39 -20.22
C LEU A 96 -6.42 22.74 -21.48
N LYS A 97 -7.06 22.93 -22.64
CA LYS A 97 -6.54 22.50 -23.93
C LYS A 97 -5.19 23.15 -24.26
N SER A 98 -5.02 24.45 -23.96
CA SER A 98 -3.74 25.15 -24.15
C SER A 98 -2.61 24.59 -23.28
N LEU A 99 -2.95 23.97 -22.14
CA LEU A 99 -2.01 23.26 -21.26
C LEU A 99 -1.73 21.82 -21.71
N GLY A 100 -2.37 21.37 -22.80
CA GLY A 100 -2.18 20.05 -23.38
C GLY A 100 -3.18 18.99 -22.92
N ALA A 101 -4.28 19.38 -22.26
CA ALA A 101 -5.36 18.45 -21.94
C ALA A 101 -6.05 17.92 -23.22
N ILE A 102 -6.44 16.65 -23.19
CA ILE A 102 -7.30 16.02 -24.20
C ILE A 102 -8.73 16.16 -23.70
N LEU A 103 -9.49 17.11 -24.24
CA LEU A 103 -10.87 17.33 -23.80
C LEU A 103 -11.78 16.24 -24.34
N GLU A 104 -12.55 15.61 -23.45
CA GLU A 104 -13.61 14.65 -23.75
C GLU A 104 -14.94 15.27 -23.34
N GLU A 105 -15.64 15.82 -24.33
CA GLU A 105 -16.86 16.61 -24.15
C GLU A 105 -18.06 15.84 -24.72
N GLY A 106 -19.17 15.87 -24.00
CA GLY A 106 -20.48 15.47 -24.52
C GLY A 106 -21.31 16.70 -24.90
N GLU A 107 -22.56 16.46 -25.30
CA GLU A 107 -23.50 17.55 -25.58
C GLU A 107 -23.60 18.51 -24.37
N PRO A 108 -23.74 19.83 -24.60
CA PRO A 108 -23.95 20.80 -23.52
C PRO A 108 -25.03 20.34 -22.54
N TRP A 109 -24.73 20.43 -21.23
CA TRP A 109 -25.60 20.00 -20.13
C TRP A 109 -25.84 18.49 -20.00
N SER A 110 -25.13 17.65 -20.75
CA SER A 110 -25.08 16.20 -20.53
C SER A 110 -24.29 15.83 -19.27
N ASP A 111 -24.48 14.62 -18.73
CA ASP A 111 -23.81 14.15 -17.51
C ASP A 111 -22.36 13.67 -17.72
N THR A 112 -21.68 14.16 -18.76
CA THR A 112 -20.38 13.64 -19.20
C THR A 112 -19.30 13.75 -18.11
N ALA A 113 -18.71 12.62 -17.76
CA ALA A 113 -17.61 12.53 -16.80
C ALA A 113 -16.58 11.51 -17.26
N VAL A 114 -15.31 11.78 -16.95
CA VAL A 114 -14.12 11.11 -17.47
C VAL A 114 -13.21 10.73 -16.32
N ILE A 115 -12.57 9.57 -16.43
CA ILE A 115 -11.56 9.07 -15.51
C ILE A 115 -10.24 8.83 -16.27
N ASP A 116 -9.16 9.42 -15.80
CA ASP A 116 -7.78 9.20 -16.28
C ASP A 116 -6.88 8.94 -15.07
N GLY A 117 -6.75 7.66 -14.72
CA GLY A 117 -6.08 7.24 -13.49
C GLY A 117 -6.79 7.77 -12.24
N LYS A 118 -6.06 8.53 -11.41
CA LYS A 118 -6.57 9.17 -10.19
C LYS A 118 -7.18 10.56 -10.42
N LEU A 119 -7.19 11.05 -11.66
CA LEU A 119 -7.85 12.30 -12.03
C LEU A 119 -9.23 12.00 -12.63
N VAL A 120 -10.27 12.46 -11.95
CA VAL A 120 -11.67 12.30 -12.37
C VAL A 120 -12.25 13.68 -12.62
N SER A 121 -13.00 13.85 -13.70
CA SER A 121 -13.52 15.15 -14.08
C SER A 121 -14.92 15.05 -14.67
N GLY A 122 -15.78 16.03 -14.36
CA GLY A 122 -17.15 16.12 -14.85
C GLY A 122 -17.39 17.44 -15.58
N GLN A 123 -18.13 17.40 -16.69
CA GLN A 123 -18.31 18.53 -17.59
C GLN A 123 -19.05 19.69 -16.92
N ASN A 124 -20.18 19.44 -16.29
CA ASN A 124 -21.12 20.48 -15.83
C ASN A 124 -21.86 20.01 -14.56
N PRO A 125 -22.81 20.78 -13.98
CA PRO A 125 -23.51 20.37 -12.77
C PRO A 125 -24.25 19.02 -12.88
N GLN A 126 -24.76 18.67 -14.07
CA GLN A 126 -25.43 17.38 -14.33
C GLN A 126 -24.46 16.20 -14.22
N SER A 127 -23.17 16.46 -14.40
CA SER A 127 -22.10 15.45 -14.30
C SER A 127 -21.67 15.15 -12.86
N SER A 128 -22.13 15.91 -11.86
CA SER A 128 -21.65 15.85 -10.47
C SER A 128 -21.79 14.46 -9.82
N VAL A 129 -22.95 13.82 -9.95
CA VAL A 129 -23.20 12.48 -9.39
C VAL A 129 -22.33 11.43 -10.06
N LYS A 130 -22.20 11.48 -11.39
CA LYS A 130 -21.37 10.54 -12.15
C LYS A 130 -19.89 10.72 -11.82
N CYS A 131 -19.42 11.97 -11.74
CA CYS A 131 -18.07 12.30 -11.32
C CYS A 131 -17.77 11.76 -9.91
N ALA A 132 -18.68 11.93 -8.94
CA ALA A 132 -18.50 11.40 -7.59
C ALA A 132 -18.44 9.85 -7.56
N LYS A 133 -19.27 9.17 -8.35
CA LYS A 133 -19.22 7.70 -8.48
C LYS A 133 -17.90 7.23 -9.11
N LEU A 134 -17.42 7.92 -10.15
CA LEU A 134 -16.12 7.61 -10.76
C LEU A 134 -14.97 7.91 -9.81
N ALA A 135 -15.06 8.95 -8.98
CA ALA A 135 -14.06 9.27 -7.97
C ALA A 135 -13.96 8.16 -6.91
N LEU A 136 -15.10 7.62 -6.46
CA LEU A 136 -15.12 6.45 -5.58
C LEU A 136 -14.56 5.20 -6.28
N ALA A 137 -14.90 4.97 -7.55
CA ALA A 137 -14.31 3.85 -8.29
C ALA A 137 -12.79 4.00 -8.48
N ALA A 138 -12.27 5.22 -8.56
CA ALA A 138 -10.84 5.51 -8.69
C ALA A 138 -10.06 5.26 -7.38
N THR A 139 -10.73 5.14 -6.23
CA THR A 139 -10.07 4.73 -4.96
C THR A 139 -10.00 3.21 -4.80
N SER A 140 -10.79 2.45 -5.55
CA SER A 140 -10.77 0.98 -5.49
C SER A 140 -9.43 0.41 -5.98
N LYS A 141 -8.94 -0.61 -5.27
CA LYS A 141 -7.83 -1.43 -5.76
C LYS A 141 -8.24 -2.13 -7.06
N LYS A 142 -7.34 -2.19 -8.03
CA LYS A 142 -7.56 -2.88 -9.31
C LYS A 142 -6.97 -4.28 -9.25
N VAL A 143 -7.77 -5.28 -9.61
CA VAL A 143 -7.37 -6.69 -9.64
C VAL A 143 -7.58 -7.27 -11.02
N LEU A 144 -6.57 -7.94 -11.54
CA LEU A 144 -6.65 -8.74 -12.76
C LEU A 144 -6.60 -10.23 -12.38
N ILE A 145 -7.66 -10.98 -12.66
CA ILE A 145 -7.67 -12.43 -12.58
C ILE A 145 -7.34 -12.99 -13.97
N VAL A 146 -6.27 -13.77 -14.06
CA VAL A 146 -5.78 -14.40 -15.28
C VAL A 146 -6.11 -15.89 -15.24
N SER A 147 -6.76 -16.38 -16.29
CA SER A 147 -7.14 -17.79 -16.45
C SER A 147 -6.58 -18.41 -17.74
N THR A 148 -6.65 -19.73 -17.83
CA THR A 148 -6.27 -20.50 -19.02
C THR A 148 -7.33 -20.36 -20.13
N SER A 149 -6.89 -20.51 -21.37
CA SER A 149 -7.75 -20.70 -22.55
C SER A 149 -7.72 -22.14 -23.07
N ALA A 150 -6.94 -23.03 -22.44
CA ALA A 150 -6.80 -24.41 -22.85
C ALA A 150 -7.95 -25.28 -22.32
N LYS A 151 -8.54 -26.08 -23.21
CA LYS A 151 -9.64 -27.02 -22.92
C LYS A 151 -9.21 -28.49 -22.85
N SER A 152 -7.93 -28.76 -23.05
CA SER A 152 -7.37 -30.11 -23.05
C SER A 152 -5.87 -30.10 -22.84
N MET A 153 -5.35 -31.11 -22.16
CA MET A 153 -3.93 -31.32 -21.91
C MET A 153 -3.57 -32.78 -22.24
N ASN A 154 -2.68 -33.00 -23.22
CA ASN A 154 -2.22 -34.35 -23.63
C ASN A 154 -3.36 -35.39 -23.82
N GLY A 155 -4.41 -34.97 -24.52
CA GLY A 155 -5.61 -35.79 -24.80
C GLY A 155 -6.61 -35.94 -23.64
N HIS A 156 -6.37 -35.32 -22.49
CA HIS A 156 -7.34 -35.21 -21.39
C HIS A 156 -8.14 -33.91 -21.53
N GLU A 157 -9.49 -33.97 -21.49
CA GLU A 157 -10.33 -32.77 -21.43
C GLU A 157 -10.16 -32.10 -20.05
N THR A 158 -9.98 -30.78 -20.02
CA THR A 158 -9.75 -30.00 -18.78
C THR A 158 -10.15 -28.54 -19.01
N GLY A 159 -9.98 -27.70 -18.01
CA GLY A 159 -10.01 -26.24 -18.15
C GLY A 159 -9.37 -25.56 -16.94
N ALA A 160 -9.87 -24.37 -16.63
CA ALA A 160 -9.69 -23.76 -15.34
C ALA A 160 -10.53 -24.47 -14.27
N TRP A 161 -10.06 -24.48 -13.02
CA TRP A 161 -10.88 -24.91 -11.90
C TRP A 161 -11.81 -23.78 -11.48
N SER A 162 -13.14 -24.00 -11.51
CA SER A 162 -14.15 -22.93 -11.37
C SER A 162 -13.97 -22.09 -10.09
N GLU A 163 -13.84 -22.73 -8.93
CA GLU A 163 -13.67 -22.03 -7.64
C GLU A 163 -12.41 -21.15 -7.60
N GLU A 164 -11.37 -21.50 -8.35
CA GLU A 164 -10.12 -20.74 -8.39
C GLU A 164 -10.24 -19.44 -9.19
N ILE A 165 -11.36 -19.22 -9.87
CA ILE A 165 -11.77 -17.93 -10.45
C ILE A 165 -12.87 -17.31 -9.60
N CYS A 166 -13.95 -18.06 -9.33
CA CYS A 166 -15.15 -17.56 -8.64
C CYS A 166 -14.84 -17.09 -7.20
N GLY A 167 -14.10 -17.89 -6.43
CA GLY A 167 -13.72 -17.57 -5.06
C GLY A 167 -12.91 -16.27 -4.99
N PRO A 168 -11.77 -16.16 -5.68
CA PRO A 168 -10.99 -14.92 -5.74
C PRO A 168 -11.80 -13.72 -6.26
N TYR A 169 -12.60 -13.90 -7.32
CA TYR A 169 -13.45 -12.84 -7.86
C TYR A 169 -14.36 -12.22 -6.80
N TYR A 170 -15.07 -13.05 -6.03
CA TYR A 170 -15.96 -12.55 -4.98
C TYR A 170 -15.21 -12.03 -3.76
N VAL A 171 -14.06 -12.61 -3.38
CA VAL A 171 -13.20 -12.03 -2.32
C VAL A 171 -12.80 -10.59 -2.65
N PHE A 172 -12.34 -10.35 -3.89
CA PHE A 172 -11.92 -9.02 -4.30
C PHE A 172 -13.11 -8.06 -4.50
N LYS A 173 -14.19 -8.52 -5.14
CA LYS A 173 -15.40 -7.72 -5.37
C LYS A 173 -16.06 -7.29 -4.06
N ASP A 174 -16.21 -8.21 -3.10
CA ASP A 174 -16.82 -7.91 -1.81
C ASP A 174 -15.89 -7.04 -0.92
N ALA A 175 -14.59 -7.01 -1.21
CA ALA A 175 -13.63 -6.06 -0.64
C ALA A 175 -13.63 -4.67 -1.34
N GLY A 176 -14.54 -4.43 -2.29
CA GLY A 176 -14.67 -3.16 -2.99
C GLY A 176 -13.63 -2.92 -4.10
N CYS A 177 -12.92 -3.97 -4.54
CA CYS A 177 -11.97 -3.87 -5.65
C CYS A 177 -12.69 -3.79 -7.00
N SER A 178 -12.06 -3.12 -7.95
CA SER A 178 -12.40 -3.26 -9.37
C SER A 178 -11.72 -4.52 -9.91
N VAL A 179 -12.52 -5.51 -10.31
CA VAL A 179 -12.01 -6.83 -10.73
C VAL A 179 -12.26 -7.04 -12.21
N GLU A 180 -11.19 -7.31 -12.95
CA GLU A 180 -11.22 -7.69 -14.36
C GLU A 180 -10.75 -9.14 -14.49
N VAL A 181 -11.33 -9.88 -15.44
CA VAL A 181 -10.97 -11.28 -15.71
C VAL A 181 -10.54 -11.41 -17.16
N CYS A 182 -9.38 -12.02 -17.40
CA CYS A 182 -8.87 -12.30 -18.74
C CYS A 182 -8.46 -13.77 -18.86
N SER A 183 -8.24 -14.21 -20.10
CA SER A 183 -7.59 -15.50 -20.36
C SER A 183 -6.43 -15.33 -21.34
N ILE A 184 -5.54 -16.32 -21.42
CA ILE A 184 -4.33 -16.21 -22.24
C ILE A 184 -4.62 -15.81 -23.70
N ALA A 185 -5.60 -16.47 -24.31
CA ALA A 185 -6.02 -16.24 -25.70
C ALA A 185 -7.38 -15.53 -25.84
N GLY A 186 -8.02 -15.13 -24.74
CA GLY A 186 -9.36 -14.56 -24.73
C GLY A 186 -10.47 -15.55 -25.09
N GLY A 187 -11.70 -15.05 -25.19
CA GLY A 187 -12.90 -15.85 -25.42
C GLY A 187 -13.48 -16.46 -24.14
N ASP A 188 -14.31 -17.49 -24.29
CA ASP A 188 -14.88 -18.21 -23.16
C ASP A 188 -13.80 -19.02 -22.43
N ILE A 189 -13.75 -18.89 -21.11
CA ILE A 189 -12.85 -19.69 -20.26
C ILE A 189 -13.37 -21.15 -20.25
N PRO A 190 -12.59 -22.14 -20.71
CA PRO A 190 -12.94 -23.53 -20.55
C PRO A 190 -12.92 -23.90 -19.07
N ILE A 191 -14.00 -24.50 -18.56
CA ILE A 191 -14.08 -24.96 -17.17
C ILE A 191 -13.89 -26.47 -17.12
N ASP A 192 -13.04 -26.92 -16.18
CA ASP A 192 -12.91 -28.34 -15.88
C ASP A 192 -14.24 -28.88 -15.33
N LYS A 193 -14.79 -29.90 -15.98
CA LYS A 193 -16.09 -30.49 -15.61
C LYS A 193 -16.08 -31.08 -14.20
N GLY A 194 -14.94 -31.57 -13.71
CA GLY A 194 -14.77 -32.07 -12.36
C GLY A 194 -14.98 -30.98 -11.30
N SER A 195 -14.56 -29.75 -11.59
CA SER A 195 -14.63 -28.61 -10.67
C SER A 195 -16.06 -28.14 -10.36
N VAL A 196 -17.04 -28.49 -11.21
CA VAL A 196 -18.45 -28.09 -11.08
C VAL A 196 -19.40 -29.24 -10.77
N THR A 197 -18.86 -30.40 -10.38
CA THR A 197 -19.66 -31.51 -9.84
C THR A 197 -20.23 -31.16 -8.47
N ASP A 198 -21.31 -31.81 -8.04
CA ASP A 198 -21.94 -31.56 -6.73
C ASP A 198 -20.98 -31.67 -5.54
N GLN A 199 -19.91 -32.46 -5.67
CA GLN A 199 -18.88 -32.63 -4.65
C GLN A 199 -17.96 -31.41 -4.52
N PHE A 200 -17.63 -30.74 -5.62
CA PHE A 200 -16.61 -29.69 -5.68
C PHE A 200 -17.17 -28.28 -5.87
N LYS A 201 -18.42 -28.17 -6.33
CA LYS A 201 -19.09 -26.90 -6.58
C LYS A 201 -19.33 -26.14 -5.27
N THR A 202 -18.82 -24.92 -5.21
CA THR A 202 -18.89 -24.09 -4.00
C THR A 202 -20.08 -23.13 -4.02
N GLU A 203 -20.26 -22.37 -2.93
CA GLU A 203 -21.21 -21.25 -2.90
C GLU A 203 -20.82 -20.11 -3.86
N ASN A 204 -19.51 -19.89 -4.11
CA ASN A 204 -19.06 -18.89 -5.08
C ASN A 204 -19.40 -19.33 -6.50
N ASP A 205 -19.26 -20.62 -6.83
CA ASP A 205 -19.68 -21.15 -8.13
C ASP A 205 -21.19 -20.98 -8.35
N LYS A 206 -22.01 -21.30 -7.34
CA LYS A 206 -23.46 -21.10 -7.39
C LYS A 206 -23.83 -19.63 -7.55
N ARG A 207 -23.13 -18.73 -6.85
CA ARG A 207 -23.31 -17.28 -6.99
C ARG A 207 -22.99 -16.84 -8.43
N MET A 208 -21.85 -17.27 -8.96
CA MET A 208 -21.43 -16.95 -10.34
C MET A 208 -22.44 -17.46 -11.38
N GLU A 209 -22.92 -18.68 -11.22
CA GLU A 209 -23.93 -19.28 -12.10
C GLU A 209 -25.25 -18.51 -12.06
N SER A 210 -25.72 -18.11 -10.87
CA SER A 210 -26.95 -17.32 -10.73
C SER A 210 -26.81 -15.90 -11.29
N GLU A 211 -25.60 -15.35 -11.31
CA GLU A 211 -25.27 -14.09 -11.99
C GLU A 211 -25.02 -14.27 -13.51
N GLY A 212 -25.17 -15.50 -14.05
CA GLY A 212 -25.11 -15.80 -15.47
C GLY A 212 -23.71 -16.12 -16.02
N ASN A 213 -22.75 -16.43 -15.15
CA ASN A 213 -21.36 -16.78 -15.51
C ASN A 213 -20.63 -15.72 -16.36
N PHE A 214 -21.05 -14.46 -16.27
CA PHE A 214 -20.59 -13.41 -17.19
C PHE A 214 -19.07 -13.21 -17.18
N VAL A 215 -18.40 -13.42 -16.03
CA VAL A 215 -16.94 -13.27 -15.94
C VAL A 215 -16.17 -14.37 -16.70
N LEU A 216 -16.82 -15.49 -17.03
CA LEU A 216 -16.24 -16.64 -17.71
C LEU A 216 -16.44 -16.58 -19.23
N LYS A 217 -17.13 -15.55 -19.73
CA LYS A 217 -17.59 -15.45 -21.12
C LYS A 217 -16.93 -14.29 -21.86
N GLY A 218 -16.51 -14.53 -23.09
CA GLY A 218 -15.97 -13.49 -23.97
C GLY A 218 -14.81 -12.68 -23.37
N THR A 219 -13.94 -13.32 -22.59
CA THR A 219 -12.86 -12.64 -21.88
C THR A 219 -11.84 -12.01 -22.84
N PRO A 220 -11.24 -10.86 -22.49
CA PRO A 220 -10.12 -10.30 -23.22
C PRO A 220 -8.84 -11.14 -23.07
N MET A 221 -7.83 -10.88 -23.91
CA MET A 221 -6.54 -11.58 -23.87
C MET A 221 -5.62 -10.94 -22.83
N LEU A 222 -4.79 -11.74 -22.14
CA LEU A 222 -3.79 -11.22 -21.20
C LEU A 222 -2.88 -10.14 -21.82
N LYS A 223 -2.48 -10.33 -23.08
CA LYS A 223 -1.58 -9.39 -23.79
C LYS A 223 -2.18 -7.99 -23.99
N ASP A 224 -3.49 -7.84 -23.87
CA ASP A 224 -4.19 -6.56 -24.04
C ASP A 224 -4.17 -5.73 -22.74
N PHE A 225 -3.67 -6.31 -21.64
CA PHE A 225 -3.57 -5.65 -20.35
C PHE A 225 -2.16 -5.16 -20.04
N ASP A 226 -2.10 -3.97 -19.43
CA ASP A 226 -0.90 -3.55 -18.71
C ASP A 226 -0.99 -3.96 -17.24
N VAL A 227 -0.35 -5.08 -16.91
CA VAL A 227 -0.29 -5.65 -15.55
C VAL A 227 0.25 -4.69 -14.50
N THR A 228 1.02 -3.66 -14.88
CA THR A 228 1.55 -2.67 -13.90
C THR A 228 0.51 -1.66 -13.44
N THR A 229 -0.67 -1.64 -14.06
CA THR A 229 -1.80 -0.79 -13.66
C THR A 229 -2.72 -1.44 -12.62
N TYR A 230 -2.45 -2.70 -12.27
CA TYR A 230 -3.20 -3.46 -11.27
C TYR A 230 -2.44 -3.50 -9.96
N ASP A 231 -3.16 -3.54 -8.84
CA ASP A 231 -2.59 -3.73 -7.51
C ASP A 231 -2.33 -5.22 -7.23
N ILE A 232 -3.15 -6.10 -7.82
CA ILE A 232 -3.05 -7.55 -7.73
C ILE A 232 -3.23 -8.16 -9.12
N VAL A 233 -2.32 -9.08 -9.48
CA VAL A 233 -2.48 -10.00 -10.61
C VAL A 233 -2.60 -11.42 -10.05
N PHE A 234 -3.79 -12.00 -10.16
CA PHE A 234 -4.12 -13.31 -9.60
C PHE A 234 -4.22 -14.36 -10.72
N PHE A 235 -3.39 -15.38 -10.68
CA PHE A 235 -3.37 -16.48 -11.65
C PHE A 235 -4.16 -17.68 -11.10
N ALA A 236 -5.36 -17.90 -11.65
CA ALA A 236 -6.20 -19.05 -11.36
C ALA A 236 -5.60 -20.33 -11.95
N GLY A 237 -5.83 -21.47 -11.31
CA GLY A 237 -5.32 -22.76 -11.74
C GLY A 237 -6.34 -23.64 -12.46
N GLY A 238 -6.20 -24.95 -12.28
CA GLY A 238 -6.75 -25.99 -13.16
C GLY A 238 -5.75 -26.48 -14.20
N HIS A 239 -5.89 -27.72 -14.66
CA HIS A 239 -4.90 -28.38 -15.52
C HIS A 239 -4.79 -27.78 -16.93
N GLY A 240 -5.72 -26.92 -17.36
CA GLY A 240 -5.55 -26.19 -18.62
C GLY A 240 -4.30 -25.30 -18.60
N THR A 241 -3.97 -24.73 -17.44
CA THR A 241 -2.80 -23.85 -17.26
C THR A 241 -1.47 -24.52 -17.63
N CYS A 242 -1.37 -25.85 -17.50
CA CYS A 242 -0.20 -26.62 -17.90
C CYS A 242 0.17 -26.45 -19.39
N VAL A 243 -0.78 -26.01 -20.22
CA VAL A 243 -0.59 -25.82 -21.66
C VAL A 243 -0.13 -24.40 -22.00
N ASP A 244 -0.71 -23.38 -21.36
CA ASP A 244 -0.60 -22.00 -21.81
C ASP A 244 -0.01 -21.01 -20.78
N PHE A 245 0.14 -21.40 -19.51
CA PHE A 245 0.81 -20.58 -18.50
C PHE A 245 2.35 -20.66 -18.51
N PRO A 246 3.01 -21.81 -18.76
CA PRO A 246 4.47 -21.89 -18.71
C PRO A 246 5.10 -21.37 -20.01
N THR A 247 4.86 -20.09 -20.31
CA THR A 247 5.37 -19.39 -21.49
C THR A 247 6.14 -18.14 -21.09
N ASP A 248 7.06 -17.68 -21.94
CA ASP A 248 7.84 -16.46 -21.68
C ASP A 248 6.96 -15.21 -21.57
N ALA A 249 5.83 -15.15 -22.28
CA ALA A 249 4.91 -14.02 -22.21
C ALA A 249 4.23 -13.90 -20.84
N VAL A 250 3.77 -15.03 -20.27
CA VAL A 250 3.18 -15.07 -18.93
C VAL A 250 4.24 -14.81 -17.86
N GLY A 251 5.43 -15.41 -18.01
CA GLY A 251 6.56 -15.14 -17.14
C GLY A 251 6.96 -13.65 -17.13
N ALA A 252 6.94 -13.00 -18.29
CA ALA A 252 7.18 -11.56 -18.40
C ALA A 252 6.11 -10.72 -17.71
N ALA A 253 4.83 -11.12 -17.79
CA ALA A 253 3.74 -10.44 -17.07
C ALA A 253 3.93 -10.51 -15.55
N VAL A 254 4.25 -11.70 -15.01
CA VAL A 254 4.60 -11.87 -13.59
C VAL A 254 5.79 -10.99 -13.19
N SER A 255 6.85 -11.01 -14.01
CA SER A 255 8.08 -10.27 -13.74
C SER A 255 7.85 -8.76 -13.74
N LYS A 256 7.06 -8.26 -14.71
CA LYS A 256 6.70 -6.84 -14.84
C LYS A 256 5.84 -6.38 -13.66
N ALA A 257 4.87 -7.18 -13.24
CA ALA A 257 4.02 -6.87 -12.08
C ALA A 257 4.84 -6.75 -10.80
N LEU A 258 5.68 -7.74 -10.48
CA LEU A 258 6.52 -7.71 -9.27
C LEU A 258 7.56 -6.58 -9.32
N ALA A 259 8.16 -6.30 -10.48
CA ALA A 259 9.09 -5.19 -10.63
C ALA A 259 8.43 -3.81 -10.44
N ALA A 260 7.11 -3.71 -10.63
CA ALA A 260 6.31 -2.51 -10.39
C ALA A 260 5.65 -2.51 -8.98
N ASP A 261 6.18 -3.31 -8.04
CA ASP A 261 5.69 -3.47 -6.66
C ASP A 261 4.21 -3.92 -6.56
N LYS A 262 3.74 -4.67 -7.57
CA LYS A 262 2.38 -5.22 -7.58
C LYS A 262 2.36 -6.61 -6.97
N VAL A 263 1.24 -6.97 -6.35
CA VAL A 263 1.07 -8.31 -5.80
C VAL A 263 0.82 -9.29 -6.94
N VAL A 264 1.58 -10.38 -6.97
CA VAL A 264 1.28 -11.54 -7.82
C VAL A 264 0.81 -12.66 -6.92
N ALA A 265 -0.37 -13.19 -7.22
CA ALA A 265 -0.96 -14.31 -6.51
C ALA A 265 -1.16 -15.49 -7.47
N THR A 266 -0.88 -16.71 -7.01
CA THR A 266 -1.08 -17.94 -7.79
C THR A 266 -1.78 -18.98 -6.92
N VAL A 267 -2.59 -19.86 -7.51
CA VAL A 267 -3.18 -20.98 -6.76
C VAL A 267 -3.12 -22.24 -7.61
N CYS A 268 -2.85 -23.39 -6.98
CA CYS A 268 -2.84 -24.69 -7.65
C CYS A 268 -1.87 -24.68 -8.84
N HIS A 269 -2.30 -25.14 -10.01
CA HIS A 269 -1.54 -25.04 -11.26
C HIS A 269 -1.44 -23.63 -11.85
N GLY A 270 -2.13 -22.63 -11.30
CA GLY A 270 -1.91 -21.22 -11.65
C GLY A 270 -0.45 -20.81 -11.42
N SER A 271 0.27 -21.51 -10.53
CA SER A 271 1.70 -21.35 -10.30
C SER A 271 2.58 -21.74 -11.50
N MET A 272 2.02 -22.36 -12.54
CA MET A 272 2.68 -22.52 -13.85
C MET A 272 3.13 -21.18 -14.43
N ALA A 273 2.44 -20.08 -14.10
CA ALA A 273 2.82 -18.73 -14.49
C ALA A 273 4.22 -18.30 -13.99
N LEU A 274 4.71 -18.93 -12.91
CA LEU A 274 6.00 -18.61 -12.30
C LEU A 274 7.19 -19.29 -13.00
N VAL A 275 6.95 -20.31 -13.84
CA VAL A 275 8.01 -21.18 -14.39
C VAL A 275 9.01 -20.40 -15.26
N HIS A 276 8.53 -19.40 -15.99
CA HIS A 276 9.35 -18.54 -16.87
C HIS A 276 9.57 -17.13 -16.31
N ALA A 277 9.10 -16.86 -15.09
CA ALA A 277 9.23 -15.55 -14.45
C ALA A 277 10.67 -15.33 -13.94
N LYS A 278 11.28 -14.20 -14.31
CA LYS A 278 12.70 -13.90 -14.06
C LYS A 278 12.90 -12.46 -13.59
N ALA A 279 13.85 -12.28 -12.68
CA ALA A 279 14.34 -10.96 -12.30
C ALA A 279 15.12 -10.33 -13.47
N ALA A 280 15.44 -9.04 -13.36
CA ALA A 280 16.14 -8.29 -14.41
C ALA A 280 17.53 -8.88 -14.77
N ASP A 281 18.16 -9.58 -13.84
CA ASP A 281 19.44 -10.28 -14.03
C ASP A 281 19.28 -11.68 -14.67
N GLY A 282 18.04 -12.09 -14.98
CA GLY A 282 17.70 -13.39 -15.54
C GLY A 282 17.51 -14.51 -14.52
N THR A 283 17.71 -14.25 -13.22
CA THR A 283 17.49 -15.23 -12.14
C THR A 283 16.01 -15.60 -12.05
N PRO A 284 15.64 -16.89 -11.89
CA PRO A 284 14.25 -17.27 -11.64
C PRO A 284 13.66 -16.54 -10.43
N LEU A 285 12.49 -15.93 -10.56
CA LEU A 285 11.90 -15.13 -9.49
C LEU A 285 11.55 -15.95 -8.25
N VAL A 286 11.29 -17.24 -8.43
CA VAL A 286 10.99 -18.17 -7.33
C VAL A 286 12.22 -18.58 -6.53
N LYS A 287 13.44 -18.26 -6.97
CA LYS A 287 14.67 -18.68 -6.30
C LYS A 287 14.75 -18.10 -4.88
N GLY A 288 14.79 -18.98 -3.88
CA GLY A 288 14.82 -18.62 -2.46
C GLY A 288 13.48 -18.12 -1.91
N LYS A 289 12.41 -18.16 -2.70
CA LYS A 289 11.07 -17.75 -2.29
C LYS A 289 10.27 -18.92 -1.75
N LYS A 290 9.46 -18.65 -0.72
CA LYS A 290 8.50 -19.62 -0.18
C LYS A 290 7.29 -19.70 -1.10
N ILE A 291 6.95 -20.91 -1.56
CA ILE A 291 5.85 -21.15 -2.51
C ILE A 291 5.00 -22.34 -2.06
N ALA A 292 3.68 -22.18 -2.07
CA ALA A 292 2.70 -23.26 -2.05
C ALA A 292 2.12 -23.44 -3.46
N CYS A 293 2.09 -24.67 -3.98
CA CYS A 293 1.55 -24.99 -5.29
C CYS A 293 1.02 -26.42 -5.29
N PHE A 294 0.33 -26.84 -6.34
CA PHE A 294 -0.21 -28.20 -6.42
C PHE A 294 0.93 -29.23 -6.33
N THR A 295 0.84 -30.12 -5.35
CA THR A 295 1.94 -31.01 -5.00
C THR A 295 2.02 -32.20 -5.96
N ASP A 296 3.22 -32.78 -6.10
CA ASP A 296 3.41 -34.00 -6.90
C ASP A 296 2.55 -35.17 -6.37
N ALA A 297 2.29 -35.19 -5.06
CA ALA A 297 1.43 -36.18 -4.42
C ALA A 297 -0.06 -35.97 -4.77
N GLU A 298 -0.55 -34.73 -4.76
CA GLU A 298 -1.91 -34.40 -5.22
C GLU A 298 -2.07 -34.71 -6.72
N GLU A 299 -1.04 -34.47 -7.54
CA GLU A 299 -1.02 -34.87 -8.96
C GLU A 299 -1.16 -36.38 -9.15
N ALA A 300 -0.48 -37.17 -8.33
CA ALA A 300 -0.63 -38.62 -8.32
C ALA A 300 -2.03 -39.07 -7.88
N GLN A 301 -2.65 -38.39 -6.92
CA GLN A 301 -4.01 -38.70 -6.46
C GLN A 301 -5.07 -38.49 -7.55
N VAL A 302 -4.89 -37.47 -8.39
CA VAL A 302 -5.76 -37.23 -9.56
C VAL A 302 -5.35 -38.04 -10.80
N GLN A 303 -4.27 -38.82 -10.73
CA GLN A 303 -3.80 -39.73 -11.77
C GLN A 303 -3.41 -39.05 -13.09
N LEU A 304 -2.89 -37.82 -13.01
CA LEU A 304 -2.51 -37.02 -14.19
C LEU A 304 -0.99 -36.78 -14.32
N THR A 305 -0.17 -37.47 -13.53
CA THR A 305 1.31 -37.36 -13.56
C THR A 305 1.92 -37.59 -14.93
N GLU A 306 1.38 -38.53 -15.71
CA GLU A 306 1.83 -38.84 -17.09
C GLU A 306 1.20 -37.94 -18.16
N LYS A 307 0.27 -37.06 -17.76
CA LYS A 307 -0.46 -36.15 -18.65
C LYS A 307 0.09 -34.74 -18.61
N VAL A 308 0.54 -34.27 -17.45
CA VAL A 308 1.20 -32.97 -17.30
C VAL A 308 2.53 -32.92 -18.05
N PRO A 309 2.95 -31.77 -18.59
CA PRO A 309 4.23 -31.64 -19.29
C PRO A 309 5.44 -31.83 -18.35
N PHE A 310 5.25 -31.52 -17.08
CA PHE A 310 6.16 -31.77 -15.97
C PHE A 310 5.37 -31.63 -14.66
N LEU A 311 5.88 -32.24 -13.59
CA LEU A 311 5.34 -32.05 -12.24
C LEU A 311 5.68 -30.64 -11.73
N LEU A 312 4.65 -29.87 -11.35
CA LEU A 312 4.76 -28.45 -11.03
C LEU A 312 5.66 -28.19 -9.81
N ALA A 313 5.40 -28.87 -8.69
CA ALA A 313 6.16 -28.68 -7.46
C ALA A 313 7.64 -29.06 -7.68
N THR A 314 7.91 -30.21 -8.29
CA THR A 314 9.28 -30.58 -8.71
C THR A 314 9.93 -29.51 -9.60
N LYS A 315 9.20 -28.95 -10.57
CA LYS A 315 9.73 -27.92 -11.46
C LYS A 315 10.08 -26.64 -10.71
N LEU A 316 9.19 -26.11 -9.87
CA LEU A 316 9.46 -24.89 -9.09
C LEU A 316 10.62 -25.08 -8.11
N LYS A 317 10.70 -26.25 -7.47
CA LYS A 317 11.84 -26.62 -6.61
C LYS A 317 13.16 -26.64 -7.39
N SER A 318 13.16 -27.14 -8.64
CA SER A 318 14.36 -27.12 -9.49
C SER A 318 14.82 -25.70 -9.88
N LEU A 319 13.92 -24.72 -9.84
CA LEU A 319 14.22 -23.30 -10.04
C LEU A 319 14.68 -22.60 -8.75
N GLY A 320 14.73 -23.33 -7.64
CA GLY A 320 15.19 -22.83 -6.35
C GLY A 320 14.08 -22.37 -5.41
N ALA A 321 12.81 -22.66 -5.70
CA ALA A 321 11.71 -22.40 -4.76
C ALA A 321 11.86 -23.22 -3.48
N ILE A 322 11.50 -22.62 -2.36
CA ILE A 322 11.34 -23.30 -1.07
C ILE A 322 9.86 -23.68 -0.97
N LEU A 323 9.54 -24.95 -1.21
CA LEU A 323 8.14 -25.39 -1.15
C LEU A 323 7.65 -25.47 0.29
N GLU A 324 6.50 -24.85 0.54
CA GLU A 324 5.76 -24.95 1.79
C GLU A 324 4.43 -25.66 1.52
N GLU A 325 4.35 -26.91 1.96
CA GLU A 325 3.24 -27.82 1.69
C GLU A 325 2.47 -28.08 2.99
N GLY A 326 1.13 -28.03 2.92
CA GLY A 326 0.23 -28.48 3.98
C GLY A 326 -0.39 -29.83 3.65
N GLU A 327 -1.38 -30.23 4.44
CA GLU A 327 -2.14 -31.45 4.16
C GLU A 327 -2.80 -31.37 2.78
N HIS A 328 -2.85 -32.49 2.06
CA HIS A 328 -3.47 -32.55 0.74
C HIS A 328 -4.92 -32.05 0.79
N TRP A 329 -5.31 -31.22 -0.18
CA TRP A 329 -6.65 -30.61 -0.25
C TRP A 329 -7.02 -29.69 0.93
N SER A 330 -6.05 -29.26 1.74
CA SER A 330 -6.22 -28.20 2.74
C SER A 330 -6.07 -26.80 2.11
N ASP A 331 -6.53 -25.76 2.82
CA ASP A 331 -6.47 -24.37 2.37
C ASP A 331 -5.09 -23.71 2.48
N THR A 332 -4.00 -24.45 2.31
CA THR A 332 -2.64 -23.94 2.53
C THR A 332 -2.26 -22.85 1.53
N ALA A 333 -1.92 -21.67 2.05
CA ALA A 333 -1.45 -20.53 1.27
C ALA A 333 -0.37 -19.75 2.01
N VAL A 334 0.57 -19.19 1.25
CA VAL A 334 1.84 -18.63 1.72
C VAL A 334 2.06 -17.25 1.12
N ILE A 335 2.58 -16.32 1.94
CA ILE A 335 3.03 -14.99 1.51
C ILE A 335 4.56 -14.93 1.62
N ASP A 336 5.23 -14.52 0.54
CA ASP A 336 6.63 -14.09 0.54
C ASP A 336 6.74 -12.72 -0.15
N GLY A 337 6.65 -11.65 0.66
CA GLY A 337 6.59 -10.28 0.17
C GLY A 337 5.34 -10.04 -0.69
N LYS A 338 5.54 -9.63 -1.96
CA LYS A 338 4.47 -9.39 -2.94
C LYS A 338 4.08 -10.65 -3.73
N LEU A 339 4.71 -11.79 -3.48
CA LEU A 339 4.35 -13.06 -4.10
C LEU A 339 3.51 -13.88 -3.12
N VAL A 340 2.28 -14.19 -3.51
CA VAL A 340 1.32 -14.99 -2.74
C VAL A 340 1.03 -16.27 -3.52
N SER A 341 0.93 -17.40 -2.83
CA SER A 341 0.72 -18.69 -3.49
C SER A 341 -0.17 -19.61 -2.66
N GLY A 342 -1.04 -20.38 -3.32
CA GLY A 342 -1.97 -21.32 -2.70
C GLY A 342 -1.80 -22.72 -3.29
N GLN A 343 -1.91 -23.75 -2.46
CA GLN A 343 -1.57 -25.11 -2.83
C GLN A 343 -2.53 -25.72 -3.85
N ASN A 344 -3.84 -25.60 -3.64
CA ASN A 344 -4.87 -26.38 -4.37
C ASN A 344 -6.19 -25.57 -4.39
N PRO A 345 -7.30 -26.10 -4.96
CA PRO A 345 -8.55 -25.35 -5.07
C PRO A 345 -9.10 -24.81 -3.74
N GLN A 346 -8.96 -25.56 -2.65
CA GLN A 346 -9.41 -25.16 -1.31
C GLN A 346 -8.65 -23.95 -0.77
N SER A 347 -7.49 -23.66 -1.35
CA SER A 347 -6.64 -22.53 -0.97
C SER A 347 -7.02 -21.22 -1.68
N SER A 348 -7.90 -21.24 -2.69
CA SER A 348 -8.20 -20.09 -3.56
C SER A 348 -8.68 -18.84 -2.81
N VAL A 349 -9.67 -18.99 -1.93
CA VAL A 349 -10.23 -17.89 -1.12
C VAL A 349 -9.19 -17.32 -0.15
N LYS A 350 -8.42 -18.20 0.52
CA LYS A 350 -7.36 -17.77 1.44
C LYS A 350 -6.23 -17.06 0.71
N CYS A 351 -5.79 -17.60 -0.43
CA CYS A 351 -4.80 -16.98 -1.30
C CYS A 351 -5.25 -15.58 -1.74
N ALA A 352 -6.51 -15.39 -2.14
CA ALA A 352 -7.05 -14.07 -2.50
C ALA A 352 -7.07 -13.08 -1.32
N ARG A 353 -7.44 -13.53 -0.11
CA ARG A 353 -7.39 -12.70 1.11
C ARG A 353 -5.96 -12.29 1.46
N LEU A 354 -5.00 -13.22 1.33
CA LEU A 354 -3.59 -12.95 1.54
C LEU A 354 -3.03 -12.00 0.47
N ALA A 355 -3.50 -12.09 -0.78
CA ALA A 355 -3.16 -11.15 -1.83
C ALA A 355 -3.65 -9.73 -1.51
N LEU A 356 -4.88 -9.57 -1.00
CA LEU A 356 -5.36 -8.29 -0.49
C LEU A 356 -4.47 -7.76 0.64
N ALA A 357 -4.12 -8.60 1.61
CA ALA A 357 -3.23 -8.20 2.71
C ALA A 357 -1.84 -7.76 2.21
N ALA A 358 -1.29 -8.45 1.21
CA ALA A 358 0.03 -8.14 0.63
C ALA A 358 0.07 -6.81 -0.14
N THR A 359 -1.09 -6.21 -0.46
CA THR A 359 -1.13 -4.84 -1.03
C THR A 359 -0.92 -3.75 0.01
N SER A 360 -1.10 -4.06 1.30
CA SER A 360 -0.91 -3.10 2.40
C SER A 360 0.56 -2.98 2.77
N LYS A 361 1.00 -1.76 3.11
CA LYS A 361 2.32 -1.54 3.69
C LYS A 361 2.38 -2.17 5.08
N LYS A 362 3.51 -2.78 5.42
CA LYS A 362 3.77 -3.34 6.75
C LYS A 362 4.51 -2.32 7.61
N VAL A 363 3.99 -2.07 8.80
CA VAL A 363 4.58 -1.15 9.77
C VAL A 363 4.85 -1.89 11.08
N LEU A 364 6.06 -1.74 11.61
CA LEU A 364 6.42 -2.17 12.96
C LEU A 364 6.60 -0.93 13.83
N ILE A 365 5.79 -0.78 14.87
CA ILE A 365 6.00 0.21 15.94
C ILE A 365 6.78 -0.46 17.07
N VAL A 366 7.94 0.08 17.41
CA VAL A 366 8.83 -0.40 18.46
C VAL A 366 8.73 0.53 19.66
N SER A 367 8.47 -0.04 20.84
CA SER A 367 8.35 0.70 22.10
C SER A 367 9.30 0.16 23.18
N THR A 368 9.48 0.94 24.25
CA THR A 368 10.25 0.55 25.43
C THR A 368 9.54 -0.50 26.28
N SER A 369 10.31 -1.30 27.00
CA SER A 369 9.83 -2.17 28.09
C SER A 369 10.24 -1.64 29.47
N ALA A 370 10.96 -0.52 29.53
CA ALA A 370 11.41 0.07 30.79
C ALA A 370 10.28 0.84 31.48
N LYS A 371 10.16 0.63 32.80
CA LYS A 371 9.18 1.30 33.68
C LYS A 371 9.78 2.38 34.59
N SER A 372 11.10 2.53 34.54
CA SER A 372 11.81 3.52 35.33
C SER A 372 13.19 3.83 34.74
N MET A 373 13.68 5.05 34.99
CA MET A 373 14.99 5.55 34.57
C MET A 373 15.63 6.28 35.75
N ASN A 374 16.79 5.81 36.25
CA ASN A 374 17.54 6.41 37.37
C ASN A 374 16.67 6.84 38.58
N GLY A 375 15.79 5.92 39.02
CA GLY A 375 14.88 6.11 40.15
C GLY A 375 13.63 6.96 39.87
N HIS A 376 13.41 7.40 38.63
CA HIS A 376 12.18 8.04 38.17
C HIS A 376 11.26 7.01 37.52
N GLU A 377 10.00 6.90 37.93
CA GLU A 377 9.00 6.06 37.23
C GLU A 377 8.66 6.68 35.87
N THR A 378 8.64 5.89 34.80
CA THR A 378 8.35 6.36 33.45
C THR A 378 7.91 5.18 32.56
N GLY A 379 7.82 5.40 31.25
CA GLY A 379 7.50 4.40 30.24
C GLY A 379 7.58 5.00 28.84
N ALA A 380 6.80 4.43 27.93
CA ALA A 380 6.51 5.05 26.65
C ALA A 380 5.55 6.23 26.83
N TRP A 381 5.67 7.25 25.97
CA TRP A 381 4.67 8.31 25.88
C TRP A 381 3.49 7.82 25.04
N SER A 382 2.27 7.79 25.60
CA SER A 382 1.10 7.14 25.00
C SER A 382 0.81 7.61 23.56
N GLU A 383 0.74 8.92 23.33
CA GLU A 383 0.47 9.50 22.01
C GLU A 383 1.52 9.12 20.96
N GLU A 384 2.77 8.84 21.37
CA GLU A 384 3.85 8.48 20.45
C GLU A 384 3.74 7.02 19.97
N ILE A 385 2.81 6.24 20.53
CA ILE A 385 2.37 4.95 19.99
C ILE A 385 1.00 5.11 19.32
N CYS A 386 0.02 5.68 20.04
CA CYS A 386 -1.37 5.77 19.60
C CYS A 386 -1.52 6.60 18.32
N GLY A 387 -0.89 7.77 18.26
CA GLY A 387 -0.93 8.67 17.10
C GLY A 387 -0.39 7.99 15.83
N PRO A 388 0.87 7.50 15.84
CA PRO A 388 1.42 6.75 14.72
C PRO A 388 0.61 5.51 14.35
N TYR A 389 0.15 4.72 15.33
CA TYR A 389 -0.67 3.54 15.08
C TYR A 389 -1.91 3.86 14.24
N TYR A 390 -2.67 4.89 14.62
CA TYR A 390 -3.86 5.27 13.87
C TYR A 390 -3.54 5.96 12.54
N VAL A 391 -2.46 6.75 12.44
CA VAL A 391 -2.00 7.28 11.15
C VAL A 391 -1.75 6.15 10.14
N PHE A 392 -1.04 5.10 10.56
CA PHE A 392 -0.72 3.98 9.67
C PHE A 392 -1.95 3.10 9.39
N LYS A 393 -2.75 2.79 10.42
CA LYS A 393 -3.96 1.97 10.30
C LYS A 393 -5.00 2.62 9.39
N ASP A 394 -5.25 3.91 9.57
CA ASP A 394 -6.21 4.66 8.77
C ASP A 394 -5.68 4.88 7.33
N ALA A 395 -4.36 4.80 7.12
CA ALA A 395 -3.74 4.73 5.78
C ALA A 395 -3.78 3.32 5.16
N GLY A 396 -4.45 2.34 5.79
CA GLY A 396 -4.60 0.98 5.29
C GLY A 396 -3.38 0.08 5.46
N CYS A 397 -2.42 0.47 6.32
CA CYS A 397 -1.25 -0.35 6.63
C CYS A 397 -1.61 -1.52 7.57
N SER A 398 -0.86 -2.61 7.46
CA SER A 398 -0.81 -3.64 8.48
C SER A 398 0.18 -3.18 9.56
N VAL A 399 -0.31 -2.94 10.78
CA VAL A 399 0.50 -2.37 11.86
C VAL A 399 0.68 -3.41 12.97
N GLU A 400 1.93 -3.70 13.29
CA GLU A 400 2.32 -4.52 14.42
C GLU A 400 3.04 -3.66 15.46
N VAL A 401 2.85 -3.98 16.74
CA VAL A 401 3.49 -3.26 17.86
C VAL A 401 4.31 -4.26 18.67
N CYS A 402 5.58 -3.95 18.91
CA CYS A 402 6.46 -4.74 19.77
C CYS A 402 7.10 -3.86 20.85
N SER A 403 7.67 -4.49 21.87
CA SER A 403 8.55 -3.81 22.82
C SER A 403 9.90 -4.52 22.91
N ILE A 404 10.91 -3.87 23.48
CA ILE A 404 12.28 -4.42 23.53
C ILE A 404 12.31 -5.82 24.16
N ALA A 405 11.63 -5.98 25.30
CA ALA A 405 11.58 -7.23 26.07
C ALA A 405 10.21 -7.95 25.99
N GLY A 406 9.25 -7.43 25.22
CA GLY A 406 7.89 -7.95 25.16
C GLY A 406 7.07 -7.72 26.44
N GLY A 407 5.85 -8.24 26.45
CA GLY A 407 4.89 -8.04 27.54
C GLY A 407 4.11 -6.73 27.41
N ASP A 408 3.51 -6.28 28.51
CA ASP A 408 2.79 -5.02 28.54
C ASP A 408 3.74 -3.83 28.42
N ILE A 409 3.43 -2.90 27.53
CA ILE A 409 4.19 -1.65 27.39
C ILE A 409 3.92 -0.78 28.63
N PRO A 410 4.94 -0.41 29.43
CA PRO A 410 4.77 0.56 30.50
C PRO A 410 4.46 1.93 29.89
N ILE A 411 3.38 2.57 30.32
CA ILE A 411 3.00 3.92 29.88
C ILE A 411 3.41 4.93 30.94
N ASP A 412 4.05 6.02 30.52
CA ASP A 412 4.33 7.15 31.39
C ASP A 412 3.01 7.79 31.85
N LYS A 413 2.78 7.85 33.15
CA LYS A 413 1.54 8.39 33.75
C LYS A 413 1.31 9.85 33.36
N GLY A 414 2.37 10.62 33.13
CA GLY A 414 2.29 12.01 32.68
C GLY A 414 1.62 12.13 31.30
N SER A 415 1.84 11.15 30.43
CA SER A 415 1.33 11.15 29.05
C SER A 415 -0.18 10.97 28.93
N VAL A 416 -0.84 10.44 29.97
CA VAL A 416 -2.28 10.13 29.97
C VAL A 416 -3.09 11.02 30.93
N THR A 417 -2.49 12.10 31.43
CA THR A 417 -3.22 13.12 32.19
C THR A 417 -4.14 13.92 31.27
N ASP A 418 -5.18 14.56 31.83
CA ASP A 418 -6.14 15.35 31.04
C ASP A 418 -5.49 16.46 30.19
N GLN A 419 -4.30 16.92 30.60
CA GLN A 419 -3.53 17.92 29.86
C GLN A 419 -2.89 17.37 28.58
N PHE A 420 -2.45 16.11 28.58
CA PHE A 420 -1.63 15.53 27.52
C PHE A 420 -2.35 14.44 26.71
N LYS A 421 -3.42 13.88 27.24
CA LYS A 421 -4.20 12.82 26.61
C LYS A 421 -4.88 13.32 25.32
N THR A 422 -4.63 12.65 24.21
CA THR A 422 -5.15 13.02 22.90
C THR A 422 -6.42 12.27 22.52
N GLU A 423 -6.99 12.58 21.36
CA GLU A 423 -8.09 11.77 20.78
C GLU A 423 -7.63 10.37 20.36
N ASN A 424 -6.36 10.20 19.97
CA ASN A 424 -5.82 8.88 19.64
C ASN A 424 -5.69 8.02 20.90
N ASP A 425 -5.28 8.60 22.03
CA ASP A 425 -5.24 7.90 23.31
C ASP A 425 -6.65 7.45 23.74
N LYS A 426 -7.65 8.34 23.62
CA LYS A 426 -9.05 8.02 23.94
C LYS A 426 -9.59 6.92 23.02
N ARG A 427 -9.26 6.96 21.72
CA ARG A 427 -9.63 5.91 20.76
C ARG A 427 -9.02 4.58 21.17
N MET A 428 -7.72 4.56 21.49
CA MET A 428 -7.02 3.36 21.94
C MET A 428 -7.61 2.76 23.21
N GLU A 429 -7.93 3.61 24.19
CA GLU A 429 -8.58 3.20 25.43
C GLU A 429 -9.97 2.60 25.18
N SER A 430 -10.78 3.23 24.31
CA SER A 430 -12.10 2.72 23.93
C SER A 430 -12.05 1.38 23.20
N GLU A 431 -10.96 1.11 22.48
CA GLU A 431 -10.67 -0.16 21.82
C GLU A 431 -10.04 -1.19 22.79
N GLY A 432 -9.86 -0.85 24.08
CA GLY A 432 -9.38 -1.75 25.12
C GLY A 432 -7.86 -1.80 25.28
N ASN A 433 -7.12 -0.85 24.72
CA ASN A 433 -5.65 -0.75 24.80
C ASN A 433 -4.90 -2.00 24.29
N PHE A 434 -5.53 -2.80 23.43
CA PHE A 434 -5.03 -4.12 23.05
C PHE A 434 -3.61 -4.10 22.46
N VAL A 435 -3.23 -3.03 21.74
CA VAL A 435 -1.89 -2.90 21.14
C VAL A 435 -0.78 -2.70 22.18
N LEU A 436 -1.13 -2.30 23.40
CA LEU A 436 -0.19 -2.03 24.50
C LEU A 436 0.01 -3.25 25.41
N LYS A 437 -0.69 -4.36 25.15
CA LYS A 437 -0.78 -5.53 26.02
C LYS A 437 -0.13 -6.76 25.39
N GLY A 438 0.64 -7.50 26.19
CA GLY A 438 1.23 -8.77 25.77
C GLY A 438 2.05 -8.70 24.47
N THR A 439 2.78 -7.61 24.26
CA THR A 439 3.51 -7.37 23.01
C THR A 439 4.64 -8.39 22.81
N PRO A 440 4.94 -8.79 21.56
CA PRO A 440 6.12 -9.58 21.24
C PRO A 440 7.42 -8.79 21.43
N MET A 441 8.56 -9.49 21.44
CA MET A 441 9.89 -8.87 21.60
C MET A 441 10.42 -8.39 20.24
N LEU A 442 11.13 -7.26 20.21
CA LEU A 442 11.77 -6.76 18.97
C LEU A 442 12.64 -7.82 18.28
N LYS A 443 13.38 -8.63 19.06
CA LYS A 443 14.27 -9.66 18.52
C LYS A 443 13.56 -10.79 17.74
N ASP A 444 12.25 -10.91 17.91
CA ASP A 444 11.44 -11.93 17.23
C ASP A 444 11.01 -11.46 15.82
N PHE A 445 11.30 -10.21 15.47
CA PHE A 445 10.95 -9.61 14.19
C PHE A 445 12.14 -9.53 13.23
N ASP A 446 11.87 -9.82 11.95
CA ASP A 446 12.75 -9.37 10.87
C ASP A 446 12.29 -8.00 10.36
N VAL A 447 12.96 -6.96 10.84
CA VAL A 447 12.74 -5.56 10.46
C VAL A 447 12.84 -5.28 8.96
N THR A 448 13.50 -6.14 8.18
CA THR A 448 13.61 -5.97 6.72
C THR A 448 12.34 -6.37 5.97
N THR A 449 11.40 -7.03 6.65
CA THR A 449 10.10 -7.40 6.08
C THR A 449 9.04 -6.31 6.25
N TYR A 450 9.39 -5.20 6.92
CA TYR A 450 8.52 -4.05 7.12
C TYR A 450 8.90 -2.93 6.16
N ASP A 451 7.93 -2.14 5.74
CA ASP A 451 8.15 -0.95 4.92
C ASP A 451 8.54 0.25 5.79
N ILE A 452 8.02 0.28 7.03
CA ILE A 452 8.32 1.29 8.03
C ILE A 452 8.62 0.61 9.37
N VAL A 453 9.72 1.01 10.01
CA VAL A 453 10.03 0.71 11.41
C VAL A 453 9.99 2.02 12.20
N PHE A 454 8.98 2.19 13.04
CA PHE A 454 8.71 3.41 13.79
C PHE A 454 9.09 3.22 15.27
N PHE A 455 10.03 4.00 15.78
CA PHE A 455 10.47 3.96 17.17
C PHE A 455 9.75 5.04 17.98
N ALA A 456 8.79 4.63 18.80
CA ALA A 456 8.07 5.49 19.73
C ALA A 456 8.97 5.91 20.91
N GLY A 457 8.77 7.11 21.44
CA GLY A 457 9.56 7.66 22.54
C GLY A 457 8.88 7.57 23.90
N GLY A 458 9.22 8.53 24.77
CA GLY A 458 9.07 8.46 26.22
C GLY A 458 10.38 8.09 26.91
N HIS A 459 10.55 8.54 28.16
CA HIS A 459 11.83 8.42 28.88
C HIS A 459 12.23 6.98 29.22
N GLY A 460 11.32 6.00 29.16
CA GLY A 460 11.71 4.59 29.28
C GLY A 460 12.75 4.17 28.24
N THR A 461 12.67 4.72 27.02
CA THR A 461 13.60 4.42 25.92
C THR A 461 15.06 4.73 26.25
N CYS A 462 15.32 5.70 27.13
CA CYS A 462 16.68 6.03 27.59
C CYS A 462 17.40 4.84 28.23
N VAL A 463 16.67 3.82 28.69
CA VAL A 463 17.21 2.63 29.34
C VAL A 463 17.52 1.51 28.34
N ASP A 464 16.62 1.25 27.39
CA ASP A 464 16.64 0.03 26.59
C ASP A 464 16.78 0.23 25.07
N PHE A 465 16.66 1.47 24.57
CA PHE A 465 16.91 1.78 23.15
C PHE A 465 18.39 1.98 22.79
N PRO A 466 19.27 2.60 23.61
CA PRO A 466 20.66 2.85 23.21
C PRO A 466 21.51 1.59 23.40
N THR A 467 21.17 0.51 22.70
CA THR A 467 21.85 -0.79 22.72
C THR A 467 22.28 -1.20 21.32
N ASP A 468 23.31 -2.03 21.22
CA ASP A 468 23.79 -2.53 19.92
C ASP A 468 22.73 -3.34 19.15
N ALA A 469 21.83 -4.04 19.86
CA ALA A 469 20.76 -4.81 19.23
C ALA A 469 19.73 -3.90 18.53
N VAL A 470 19.32 -2.81 19.18
CA VAL A 470 18.40 -1.83 18.60
C VAL A 470 19.09 -1.05 17.47
N GLY A 471 20.36 -0.65 17.67
CA GLY A 471 21.15 -0.02 16.61
C GLY A 471 21.31 -0.91 15.38
N ALA A 472 21.50 -2.22 15.56
CA ALA A 472 21.56 -3.19 14.48
C ALA A 472 20.22 -3.31 13.74
N ALA A 473 19.08 -3.29 14.45
CA ALA A 473 17.75 -3.30 13.84
C ALA A 473 17.54 -2.06 12.94
N VAL A 474 17.87 -0.87 13.44
CA VAL A 474 17.84 0.39 12.65
C VAL A 474 18.71 0.28 11.40
N SER A 475 19.96 -0.18 11.58
CA SER A 475 20.93 -0.28 10.49
C SER A 475 20.49 -1.29 9.42
N LYS A 476 19.93 -2.43 9.84
CA LYS A 476 19.42 -3.48 8.95
C LYS A 476 18.22 -3.00 8.15
N ALA A 477 17.29 -2.29 8.78
CA ALA A 477 16.12 -1.73 8.10
C ALA A 477 16.53 -0.74 6.99
N LEU A 478 17.38 0.25 7.31
CA LEU A 478 17.84 1.22 6.31
C LEU A 478 18.70 0.60 5.21
N ALA A 479 19.56 -0.38 5.54
CA ALA A 479 20.33 -1.10 4.52
C ALA A 479 19.45 -1.91 3.57
N ALA A 480 18.24 -2.30 4.00
CA ALA A 480 17.22 -2.95 3.18
C ALA A 480 16.24 -1.95 2.51
N ASP A 481 16.63 -0.66 2.42
CA ASP A 481 15.84 0.44 1.85
C ASP A 481 14.46 0.64 2.51
N LYS A 482 14.37 0.32 3.82
CA LYS A 482 13.15 0.52 4.61
C LYS A 482 13.17 1.86 5.31
N VAL A 483 11.99 2.43 5.53
CA VAL A 483 11.86 3.69 6.28
C VAL A 483 12.09 3.42 7.75
N VAL A 484 12.99 4.18 8.37
CA VAL A 484 13.11 4.24 9.83
C VAL A 484 12.60 5.59 10.29
N ALA A 485 11.63 5.57 11.20
CA ALA A 485 11.06 6.77 11.79
C ALA A 485 11.30 6.77 13.30
N THR A 486 11.69 7.91 13.88
CA THR A 486 11.84 8.06 15.33
C THR A 486 11.10 9.30 15.81
N VAL A 487 10.60 9.31 17.04
CA VAL A 487 10.03 10.54 17.64
C VAL A 487 10.52 10.70 19.06
N CYS A 488 10.78 11.94 19.49
CA CYS A 488 11.15 12.25 20.86
C CYS A 488 12.41 11.45 21.28
N HIS A 489 12.37 10.80 22.46
CA HIS A 489 13.41 9.88 22.90
C HIS A 489 13.44 8.54 22.17
N GLY A 490 12.48 8.24 21.30
CA GLY A 490 12.57 7.09 20.38
C GLY A 490 13.82 7.16 19.50
N SER A 491 14.36 8.37 19.30
CA SER A 491 15.65 8.60 18.63
C SER A 491 16.87 8.05 19.39
N MET A 492 16.71 7.59 20.63
CA MET A 492 17.71 6.78 21.35
C MET A 492 18.10 5.52 20.55
N ALA A 493 17.19 5.00 19.72
CA ALA A 493 17.45 3.87 18.83
C ALA A 493 18.60 4.13 17.82
N LEU A 494 18.87 5.41 17.52
CA LEU A 494 19.90 5.82 16.56
C LEU A 494 21.31 5.85 17.16
N VAL A 495 21.44 5.85 18.49
CA VAL A 495 22.73 6.10 19.19
C VAL A 495 23.79 5.05 18.84
N HIS A 496 23.37 3.79 18.68
CA HIS A 496 24.25 2.66 18.34
C HIS A 496 24.10 2.19 16.88
N ALA A 497 23.26 2.87 16.07
CA ALA A 497 23.09 2.54 14.67
C ALA A 497 24.33 2.93 13.85
N LYS A 498 24.74 2.05 12.94
CA LYS A 498 25.97 2.21 12.15
C LYS A 498 25.73 1.98 10.67
N ALA A 499 26.40 2.74 9.82
CA ALA A 499 26.50 2.44 8.41
C ALA A 499 27.36 1.19 8.17
N ALA A 500 27.37 0.68 6.93
CA ALA A 500 28.12 -0.52 6.57
C ALA A 500 29.64 -0.41 6.81
N ASP A 501 30.18 0.82 6.78
CA ASP A 501 31.59 1.12 7.09
C ASP A 501 31.88 1.25 8.60
N GLY A 502 30.88 1.02 9.46
CA GLY A 502 30.97 1.09 10.91
C GLY A 502 30.85 2.50 11.50
N THR A 503 30.71 3.55 10.67
CA THR A 503 30.52 4.91 11.16
C THR A 503 29.11 5.11 11.74
N PRO A 504 28.90 6.07 12.66
CA PRO A 504 27.56 6.36 13.16
C PRO A 504 26.60 6.69 12.00
N LEU A 505 25.47 6.00 11.96
CA LEU A 505 24.50 6.12 10.87
C LEU A 505 23.99 7.56 10.70
N VAL A 506 23.85 8.29 11.81
CA VAL A 506 23.38 9.67 11.83
C VAL A 506 24.41 10.70 11.35
N LYS A 507 25.65 10.30 11.06
CA LYS A 507 26.70 11.24 10.65
C LYS A 507 26.32 11.94 9.34
N GLY A 508 26.19 13.26 9.39
CA GLY A 508 25.79 14.11 8.27
C GLY A 508 24.29 14.05 7.93
N LYS A 509 23.49 13.33 8.73
CA LYS A 509 22.03 13.23 8.55
C LYS A 509 21.31 14.34 9.30
N LYS A 510 20.28 14.89 8.67
CA LYS A 510 19.34 15.83 9.29
C LYS A 510 18.34 15.08 10.15
N ILE A 511 18.22 15.46 11.41
CA ILE A 511 17.28 14.84 12.35
C ILE A 511 16.64 15.86 13.29
N ALA A 512 15.43 15.58 13.73
CA ALA A 512 14.82 16.15 14.92
C ALA A 512 14.83 15.11 16.05
N CYS A 513 14.93 15.54 17.29
CA CYS A 513 14.79 14.69 18.47
C CYS A 513 14.44 15.55 19.68
N PHE A 514 14.11 14.93 20.81
CA PHE A 514 13.84 15.69 22.03
C PHE A 514 15.07 16.53 22.41
N THR A 515 14.85 17.82 22.58
CA THR A 515 15.92 18.80 22.72
C THR A 515 16.43 18.88 24.16
N ASP A 516 17.66 19.35 24.33
CA ASP A 516 18.22 19.59 25.66
C ASP A 516 17.42 20.66 26.44
N ALA A 517 16.80 21.60 25.72
CA ALA A 517 15.91 22.61 26.30
C ALA A 517 14.61 21.99 26.83
N GLU A 518 13.98 21.09 26.08
CA GLU A 518 12.79 20.36 26.53
C GLU A 518 13.13 19.45 27.73
N GLU A 519 14.30 18.80 27.72
CA GLU A 519 14.77 17.97 28.85
C GLU A 519 14.94 18.78 30.14
N ALA A 520 15.48 20.00 30.03
CA ALA A 520 15.59 20.91 31.16
C ALA A 520 14.21 21.36 31.68
N GLN A 521 13.24 21.59 30.78
CA GLN A 521 11.88 22.00 31.15
C GLN A 521 11.12 20.91 31.92
N VAL A 522 11.34 19.64 31.59
CA VAL A 522 10.78 18.51 32.35
C VAL A 522 11.61 18.13 33.58
N GLN A 523 12.75 18.81 33.81
CA GLN A 523 13.62 18.65 34.99
C GLN A 523 14.22 17.24 35.14
N LEU A 524 14.48 16.56 34.01
CA LEU A 524 15.03 15.20 33.99
C LEU A 524 16.47 15.13 33.46
N THR A 525 17.14 16.27 33.25
CA THR A 525 18.54 16.37 32.80
C THR A 525 19.51 15.51 33.62
N GLU A 526 19.35 15.45 34.94
CA GLU A 526 20.20 14.64 35.85
C GLU A 526 19.75 13.17 35.96
N LYS A 527 18.62 12.82 35.32
CA LYS A 527 18.02 11.48 35.35
C LYS A 527 18.33 10.68 34.09
N VAL A 528 18.41 11.34 32.94
CA VAL A 528 18.80 10.70 31.68
C VAL A 528 20.27 10.26 31.71
N PRO A 529 20.64 9.15 31.05
CA PRO A 529 22.04 8.68 31.00
C PRO A 529 22.95 9.65 30.24
N PHE A 530 22.39 10.40 29.31
CA PHE A 530 22.99 11.52 28.59
C PHE A 530 21.87 12.33 27.94
N LEU A 531 22.17 13.58 27.63
CA LEU A 531 21.30 14.45 26.83
C LEU A 531 21.24 13.94 25.38
N LEU A 532 20.05 13.63 24.87
CA LEU A 532 19.85 12.98 23.58
C LEU A 532 20.34 13.83 22.41
N ALA A 533 19.90 15.09 22.32
CA ALA A 533 20.29 15.99 21.25
C ALA A 533 21.80 16.22 21.24
N THR A 534 22.39 16.54 22.40
CA THR A 534 23.85 16.62 22.55
C THR A 534 24.55 15.32 22.11
N LYS A 535 24.04 14.15 22.48
CA LYS A 535 24.63 12.86 22.08
C LYS A 535 24.57 12.64 20.58
N LEU A 536 23.43 12.84 19.92
CA LEU A 536 23.31 12.63 18.47
C LEU A 536 24.18 13.63 17.69
N LYS A 537 24.25 14.89 18.15
CA LYS A 537 25.18 15.88 17.59
C LYS A 537 26.64 15.45 17.70
N SER A 538 27.04 14.84 18.84
CA SER A 538 28.39 14.31 19.01
C SER A 538 28.73 13.15 18.05
N LEU A 539 27.71 12.44 17.56
CA LEU A 539 27.83 11.39 16.54
C LEU A 539 27.84 11.95 15.10
N GLY A 540 27.74 13.27 14.95
CA GLY A 540 27.78 13.97 13.67
C GLY A 540 26.41 14.24 13.04
N ALA A 541 25.32 14.08 13.79
CA ALA A 541 24.00 14.47 13.32
C ALA A 541 23.89 15.99 13.15
N ILE A 542 23.12 16.42 12.14
CA ILE A 542 22.73 17.80 11.91
C ILE A 542 21.34 17.96 12.53
N LEU A 543 21.26 18.58 13.71
CA LEU A 543 19.98 18.77 14.38
C LEU A 543 19.18 19.91 13.73
N GLU A 544 17.94 19.61 13.34
CA GLU A 544 16.95 20.58 12.89
C GLU A 544 15.84 20.66 13.95
N GLU A 545 15.96 21.66 14.82
CA GLU A 545 15.12 21.85 16.00
C GLU A 545 14.12 22.99 15.75
N GLY A 546 12.87 22.79 16.18
CA GLY A 546 11.89 23.86 16.36
C GLY A 546 11.83 24.32 17.81
N GLU A 547 10.97 25.29 18.10
CA GLU A 547 10.70 25.70 19.48
C GLU A 547 10.26 24.50 20.34
N PRO A 548 10.61 24.44 21.63
CA PRO A 548 10.16 23.40 22.54
C PRO A 548 8.66 23.14 22.43
N TRP A 549 8.26 21.86 22.37
CA TRP A 549 6.88 21.39 22.23
C TRP A 549 6.17 21.74 20.91
N SER A 550 6.91 22.26 19.92
CA SER A 550 6.37 22.49 18.57
C SER A 550 6.25 21.19 17.77
N ASP A 551 5.32 21.17 16.79
CA ASP A 551 5.15 20.09 15.82
C ASP A 551 6.25 20.12 14.73
N THR A 552 7.44 19.64 15.10
CA THR A 552 8.65 19.65 14.28
C THR A 552 9.06 18.22 13.91
N ALA A 553 9.03 17.93 12.61
CA ALA A 553 9.47 16.66 12.05
C ALA A 553 10.29 16.88 10.77
N VAL A 554 11.29 16.04 10.58
CA VAL A 554 12.37 16.16 9.58
C VAL A 554 12.46 14.86 8.80
N ILE A 555 12.70 14.98 7.49
CA ILE A 555 12.92 13.86 6.57
C ILE A 555 14.28 14.00 5.88
N ASP A 556 15.11 12.95 5.96
CA ASP A 556 16.39 12.80 5.26
C ASP A 556 16.43 11.43 4.58
N GLY A 557 15.93 11.37 3.35
CA GLY A 557 15.75 10.13 2.60
C GLY A 557 14.76 9.19 3.31
N LYS A 558 15.21 7.97 3.65
CA LYS A 558 14.43 6.96 4.37
C LYS A 558 14.51 7.09 5.90
N LEU A 559 15.24 8.08 6.43
CA LEU A 559 15.25 8.42 7.85
C LEU A 559 14.29 9.58 8.12
N VAL A 560 13.27 9.34 8.94
CA VAL A 560 12.29 10.34 9.36
C VAL A 560 12.39 10.51 10.88
N SER A 561 12.24 11.74 11.37
CA SER A 561 12.37 12.00 12.80
C SER A 561 11.45 13.12 13.27
N GLY A 562 10.92 12.99 14.49
CA GLY A 562 10.06 13.98 15.14
C GLY A 562 10.64 14.44 16.47
N GLN A 563 10.45 15.71 16.81
CA GLN A 563 11.09 16.32 17.98
C GLN A 563 10.53 15.81 19.32
N ASN A 564 9.21 15.75 19.47
CA ASN A 564 8.52 15.60 20.76
C ASN A 564 7.14 14.96 20.54
N PRO A 565 6.31 14.74 21.59
CA PRO A 565 4.99 14.12 21.43
C PRO A 565 4.07 14.80 20.43
N GLN A 566 4.11 16.14 20.34
CA GLN A 566 3.28 16.92 19.40
C GLN A 566 3.64 16.63 17.94
N SER A 567 4.82 16.06 17.70
CA SER A 567 5.35 15.75 16.38
C SER A 567 5.04 14.31 15.92
N SER A 568 4.43 13.47 16.76
CA SER A 568 4.26 12.03 16.50
C SER A 568 3.44 11.72 15.25
N VAL A 569 2.28 12.37 15.11
CA VAL A 569 1.37 12.22 13.96
C VAL A 569 2.02 12.71 12.66
N LYS A 570 2.69 13.87 12.71
CA LYS A 570 3.40 14.41 11.54
C LYS A 570 4.57 13.53 11.14
N CYS A 571 5.35 13.03 12.10
CA CYS A 571 6.43 12.08 11.85
C CYS A 571 5.91 10.81 11.16
N ALA A 572 4.81 10.24 11.63
CA ALA A 572 4.19 9.06 11.00
C ALA A 572 3.70 9.33 9.56
N ARG A 573 3.11 10.51 9.30
CA ARG A 573 2.71 10.92 7.93
C ARG A 573 3.90 11.08 7.00
N LEU A 574 4.99 11.68 7.49
CA LEU A 574 6.24 11.78 6.73
C LEU A 574 6.86 10.41 6.48
N ALA A 575 6.76 9.47 7.44
CA ALA A 575 7.22 8.09 7.26
C ALA A 575 6.44 7.38 6.14
N LEU A 576 5.12 7.57 6.07
CA LEU A 576 4.30 7.08 4.94
C LEU A 576 4.77 7.68 3.61
N ALA A 577 4.99 8.99 3.55
CA ALA A 577 5.47 9.65 2.33
C ALA A 577 6.87 9.16 1.92
N ALA A 578 7.75 8.85 2.88
CA ALA A 578 9.10 8.36 2.63
C ALA A 578 9.15 6.93 2.05
N THR A 579 8.04 6.18 2.07
CA THR A 579 7.98 4.85 1.43
C THR A 579 7.76 4.91 -0.08
N ALA A 580 7.40 6.07 -0.62
CA ALA A 580 7.18 6.27 -2.06
C ALA A 580 8.49 6.25 -2.87
#